data_AF-A0A291RU66-F1
#
_entry.id   AF-A0A291RU66-F1
#
_cell.length_a   1.000
_cell.length_b   1.000
_cell.length_c   1.000
_cell.angle_alpha   90.00
_cell.angle_beta   90.00
_cell.angle_gamma   90.00
#
_symmetry.space_group_name_H-M   'P 1'
#
loop_
_entity.id
_entity.type
_entity.pdbx_description
1 polymer ?
#
loop_
_entity_poly.entity_id
_entity_poly.type
_entity_poly.pdbx_seq_one_letter_code
_entity_poly.pdbx_strand_id
1 'polypeptide(L)'
;MGEIPEIREWLRRIATDAGASYRIERDQNPPYGWNLMNPTGTIVCTGPLDRLELWVIRRNIDQAQALTARAARAGYRLVREAYSCHKWTLLDEEHSEHIHSAMTLDQIEQWLNE
;
A
#
# COMPACT_ATOMS: atom_id res chain seq x y z
N MET A 1 -17.26 -19.56 -17.31
CA MET A 1 -16.08 -19.97 -16.51
C MET A 1 -16.02 -19.04 -15.31
N GLY A 2 -16.26 -19.57 -14.11
CA GLY A 2 -16.28 -18.76 -12.88
C GLY A 2 -14.89 -18.26 -12.56
N GLU A 3 -14.77 -16.98 -12.23
CA GLU A 3 -13.53 -16.44 -11.69
C GLU A 3 -13.17 -17.22 -10.42
N ILE A 4 -11.95 -17.75 -10.37
CA ILE A 4 -11.46 -18.49 -9.21
C ILE A 4 -11.49 -17.55 -8.00
N PRO A 5 -12.10 -17.96 -6.86
CA PRO A 5 -12.19 -17.10 -5.67
C PRO A 5 -10.82 -16.61 -5.18
N GLU A 6 -9.75 -17.40 -5.38
CA GLU A 6 -8.37 -17.02 -5.07
C GLU A 6 -7.91 -15.78 -5.83
N ILE A 7 -8.30 -15.65 -7.11
CA ILE A 7 -7.96 -14.47 -7.93
C ILE A 7 -8.68 -13.23 -7.38
N ARG A 8 -9.94 -13.37 -6.93
CA ARG A 8 -10.70 -12.26 -6.33
C ARG A 8 -10.10 -11.79 -5.01
N GLU A 9 -9.65 -12.74 -4.19
CA GLU A 9 -8.97 -12.42 -2.94
C GLU A 9 -7.62 -11.76 -3.19
N TRP A 10 -6.87 -12.24 -4.19
CA TRP A 10 -5.60 -11.63 -4.58
C TRP A 10 -5.78 -10.19 -5.06
N LEU A 11 -6.78 -9.93 -5.90
CA LEU A 11 -7.13 -8.57 -6.35
C LEU A 11 -7.49 -7.66 -5.17
N ARG A 12 -8.29 -8.15 -4.22
CA ARG A 12 -8.62 -7.36 -3.02
C ARG A 12 -7.38 -7.04 -2.21
N ARG A 13 -6.46 -8.00 -2.04
CA ARG A 13 -5.18 -7.79 -1.35
C ARG A 13 -4.35 -6.72 -2.06
N ILE A 14 -4.11 -6.86 -3.36
CA ILE A 14 -3.34 -5.89 -4.13
C ILE A 14 -3.98 -4.50 -4.07
N ALA A 15 -5.31 -4.38 -4.21
CA ALA A 15 -6.01 -3.10 -4.11
C ALA A 15 -5.89 -2.49 -2.70
N THR A 16 -5.99 -3.32 -1.66
CA THR A 16 -5.85 -2.87 -0.26
C THR A 16 -4.43 -2.42 0.05
N ASP A 17 -3.42 -3.18 -0.38
CA ASP A 17 -2.00 -2.84 -0.22
C ASP A 17 -1.59 -1.64 -1.08
N ALA A 18 -2.20 -1.45 -2.26
CA ALA A 18 -2.00 -0.24 -3.07
C ALA A 18 -2.62 1.00 -2.39
N GLY A 19 -3.70 0.81 -1.64
CA GLY A 19 -4.44 1.86 -0.94
C GLY A 19 -5.90 1.89 -1.39
N ALA A 20 -6.81 2.27 -0.49
CA ALA A 20 -8.27 2.18 -0.65
C ALA A 20 -8.83 2.84 -1.93
N SER A 21 -8.05 3.73 -2.56
CA SER A 21 -8.44 4.51 -3.73
C SER A 21 -7.96 3.92 -5.05
N TYR A 22 -7.22 2.80 -5.04
CA TYR A 22 -6.74 2.13 -6.24
C TYR A 22 -7.77 1.14 -6.78
N ARG A 23 -7.99 1.15 -8.09
CA ARG A 23 -8.86 0.19 -8.80
C ARG A 23 -8.04 -0.74 -9.67
N ILE A 24 -8.40 -2.02 -9.67
CA ILE A 24 -7.85 -3.00 -10.58
C ILE A 24 -8.93 -3.35 -11.59
N GLU A 25 -8.68 -3.10 -12.86
CA GLU A 25 -9.56 -3.48 -13.96
C GLU A 25 -8.91 -4.53 -14.83
N ARG A 26 -9.72 -5.46 -15.37
CA ARG A 26 -9.24 -6.40 -16.38
C ARG A 26 -9.07 -5.66 -17.70
N ASP A 27 -7.87 -5.73 -18.25
CA ASP A 27 -7.65 -5.39 -19.65
C ASP A 27 -7.76 -6.67 -20.48
N GLN A 28 -8.54 -6.61 -21.56
CA GLN A 28 -8.68 -7.77 -22.45
C GLN A 28 -7.51 -7.89 -23.43
N ASN A 29 -6.59 -6.93 -23.47
CA ASN A 29 -5.50 -6.88 -24.42
C ASN A 29 -4.18 -6.43 -23.77
N PRO A 30 -3.36 -7.37 -23.25
CA PRO A 30 -3.29 -8.80 -23.63
C PRO A 30 -4.31 -9.68 -22.87
N PRO A 31 -4.56 -10.93 -23.31
CA PRO A 31 -5.68 -11.78 -22.86
C PRO A 31 -5.71 -12.12 -21.35
N TYR A 32 -4.69 -11.74 -20.58
CA TYR A 32 -4.60 -11.95 -19.12
C TYR A 32 -4.02 -10.74 -18.37
N GLY A 33 -4.15 -9.53 -18.96
CA GLY A 33 -3.64 -8.29 -18.39
C GLY A 33 -4.56 -7.71 -17.32
N TRP A 34 -3.97 -7.20 -16.24
CA TRP A 34 -4.63 -6.36 -15.25
C TRP A 34 -4.06 -4.95 -15.32
N ASN A 35 -4.93 -3.96 -15.24
CA ASN A 35 -4.56 -2.56 -15.14
C ASN A 35 -4.80 -2.09 -13.71
N LEU A 36 -3.73 -1.69 -13.03
CA LEU A 36 -3.81 -0.98 -11.77
C LEU A 36 -3.95 0.51 -12.07
N MET A 37 -5.07 1.08 -11.62
CA MET A 37 -5.40 2.49 -11.77
C MET A 37 -5.34 3.18 -10.41
N ASN A 38 -4.78 4.38 -10.42
CA ASN A 38 -4.81 5.26 -9.26
C ASN A 38 -6.22 5.92 -9.12
N PRO A 39 -6.51 6.62 -8.01
CA PRO A 39 -7.78 7.34 -7.85
C PRO A 39 -8.07 8.39 -8.92
N THR A 40 -7.05 8.88 -9.63
CA THR A 40 -7.22 9.87 -10.70
C THR A 40 -7.58 9.23 -12.05
N GLY A 41 -7.73 7.90 -12.10
CA GLY A 41 -8.06 7.16 -13.33
C GLY A 41 -6.87 6.94 -14.27
N THR A 42 -5.64 7.18 -13.80
CA THR A 42 -4.41 6.93 -14.55
C THR A 42 -3.91 5.53 -14.28
N ILE A 43 -3.59 4.81 -15.35
CA ILE A 43 -3.00 3.47 -15.29
C ILE A 43 -1.54 3.59 -14.81
N VAL A 44 -1.29 3.14 -13.58
CA VAL A 44 0.05 3.16 -12.97
C VAL A 44 0.86 1.90 -13.30
N CYS A 45 0.18 0.77 -13.52
CA CYS A 45 0.84 -0.48 -13.87
C CYS A 45 -0.09 -1.38 -14.69
N THR A 46 0.46 -2.09 -15.68
CA THR A 46 -0.26 -3.09 -16.47
C THR A 46 0.52 -4.40 -16.53
N GLY A 47 -0.17 -5.53 -16.42
CA GLY A 47 0.44 -6.86 -16.54
C GLY A 47 -0.24 -7.94 -15.71
N PRO A 48 0.43 -9.09 -15.48
CA PRO A 48 -0.08 -10.15 -14.62
C PRO A 48 -0.12 -9.70 -13.15
N LEU A 49 -0.90 -10.40 -12.31
CA LEU A 49 -1.07 -10.07 -10.89
C LEU A 49 0.25 -10.01 -10.12
N ASP A 50 1.20 -10.92 -10.40
CA ASP A 50 2.55 -10.85 -9.83
C ASP A 50 3.24 -9.51 -10.08
N ARG A 51 3.05 -8.92 -11.27
CA ARG A 51 3.64 -7.64 -11.62
C ARG A 51 2.98 -6.49 -10.86
N LEU A 52 1.67 -6.54 -10.70
CA LEU A 52 0.92 -5.57 -9.91
C LEU A 52 1.32 -5.66 -8.43
N GLU A 53 1.44 -6.88 -7.89
CA GLU A 53 1.91 -7.12 -6.53
C GLU A 53 3.33 -6.59 -6.32
N LEU A 54 4.26 -6.88 -7.23
CA LEU A 54 5.62 -6.34 -7.16
C LEU A 54 5.66 -4.82 -7.22
N TRP A 55 4.82 -4.19 -8.04
CA TRP A 55 4.70 -2.74 -8.09
C TRP A 55 4.21 -2.17 -6.76
N VAL A 56 3.19 -2.78 -6.17
CA VAL A 56 2.62 -2.35 -4.88
C VAL A 56 3.64 -2.53 -3.76
N ILE A 57 4.35 -3.66 -3.70
CA ILE A 57 5.43 -3.90 -2.74
C ILE A 57 6.51 -2.82 -2.88
N ARG A 58 6.95 -2.54 -4.11
CA ARG A 58 8.00 -1.54 -4.36
C ARG A 58 7.56 -0.15 -3.94
N ARG A 59 6.32 0.25 -4.27
CA ARG A 59 5.75 1.54 -3.85
C ARG A 59 5.64 1.63 -2.34
N ASN A 60 5.15 0.60 -1.66
CA ASN A 60 5.02 0.61 -0.21
C ASN A 60 6.38 0.73 0.48
N ILE A 61 7.44 0.12 -0.07
CA ILE A 61 8.81 0.30 0.43
C ILE A 61 9.27 1.75 0.25
N ASP A 62 9.07 2.34 -0.93
CA ASP A 62 9.47 3.71 -1.23
C ASP A 62 8.73 4.72 -0.33
N GLN A 63 7.41 4.57 -0.22
CA GLN A 63 6.57 5.41 0.63
C GLN A 63 6.93 5.23 2.11
N ALA A 64 7.18 4.01 2.59
CA ALA A 64 7.63 3.77 3.96
C ALA A 64 8.99 4.43 4.25
N GLN A 65 9.93 4.40 3.30
CA GLN A 65 11.22 5.08 3.45
C GLN A 65 11.07 6.61 3.51
N ALA A 66 10.27 7.18 2.61
CA ALA A 66 9.96 8.61 2.62
C ALA A 66 9.28 9.04 3.93
N LEU A 67 8.28 8.27 4.39
CA LEU A 67 7.59 8.54 5.65
C LEU A 67 8.50 8.33 6.86
N THR A 68 9.39 7.34 6.85
CA THR A 68 10.39 7.16 7.91
C THR A 68 11.31 8.36 8.00
N ALA A 69 11.78 8.89 6.86
CA ALA A 69 12.61 10.09 6.84
C ALA A 69 11.84 11.33 7.34
N ARG A 70 10.55 11.46 7.01
CA ARG A 70 9.70 12.55 7.50
C ARG A 70 9.41 12.43 8.99
N ALA A 71 9.05 11.23 9.44
CA ALA A 71 8.85 10.90 10.85
C ALA A 71 10.11 11.25 11.66
N ALA A 72 11.30 10.80 11.23
CA ALA A 72 12.55 11.09 11.91
C ALA A 72 12.84 12.60 12.01
N ARG A 73 12.50 13.38 10.97
CA ARG A 73 12.64 14.84 11.00
C ARG A 73 11.69 15.53 11.98
N ALA A 74 10.58 14.89 12.30
CA ALA A 74 9.58 15.36 13.26
C ALA A 74 9.77 14.75 14.66
N GLY A 75 10.80 13.91 14.87
CA GLY A 75 11.03 13.23 16.16
C GLY A 75 10.21 11.96 16.35
N TYR A 76 9.81 11.29 15.28
CA TYR A 76 9.04 10.04 15.31
C TYR A 76 9.77 8.89 14.60
N ARG A 77 9.52 7.65 15.04
CA ARG A 77 9.99 6.41 14.42
C ARG A 77 8.81 5.62 13.85
N LEU A 78 8.82 5.40 12.53
CA LEU A 78 7.85 4.53 11.87
C LEU A 78 8.27 3.07 11.97
N VAL A 79 7.37 2.20 12.41
CA VAL A 79 7.60 0.76 12.57
C VAL A 79 6.48 -0.02 11.91
N ARG A 80 6.82 -1.15 11.28
CA ARG A 80 5.84 -2.07 10.68
C ARG A 80 5.72 -3.30 11.57
N GLU A 81 4.51 -3.61 12.03
CA GLU A 81 4.25 -4.86 12.75
C GLU A 81 4.26 -6.04 11.76
N ALA A 82 5.22 -6.95 11.93
CA ALA A 82 5.38 -8.13 11.07
C ALA A 82 4.30 -9.21 11.33
N TYR A 83 3.72 -9.24 12.53
CA TYR A 83 2.86 -10.35 13.00
C TYR A 83 1.36 -10.04 12.97
N SER A 84 0.98 -8.76 12.88
CA SER A 84 -0.40 -8.31 12.99
C SER A 84 -0.77 -7.49 11.75
N CYS A 85 -1.33 -8.15 10.74
CA CYS A 85 -2.05 -7.53 9.62
C CYS A 85 -1.50 -6.19 9.09
N HIS A 86 -0.25 -6.16 8.63
CA HIS A 86 0.32 -5.02 7.87
C HIS A 86 0.08 -3.64 8.52
N LYS A 87 0.05 -3.62 9.85
CA LYS A 87 -0.22 -2.42 10.63
C LYS A 87 1.06 -1.60 10.75
N TRP A 88 0.95 -0.33 10.40
CA TRP A 88 1.99 0.67 10.53
C TRP A 88 1.78 1.46 11.80
N THR A 89 2.83 1.60 12.59
CA THR A 89 2.79 2.26 13.90
C THR A 89 3.86 3.34 13.94
N LEU A 90 3.44 4.58 14.22
CA LEU A 90 4.30 5.70 14.56
C LEU A 90 4.56 5.68 16.06
N LEU A 91 5.83 5.60 16.42
CA LEU A 91 6.33 5.75 17.77
C LEU A 91 7.01 7.11 17.94
N ASP A 92 6.97 7.65 19.15
CA ASP A 92 7.80 8.80 19.53
C ASP A 92 9.29 8.41 19.58
N GLU A 93 10.19 9.28 19.11
CA GLU A 93 11.63 8.99 19.15
C GLU A 93 12.19 9.05 20.58
N GLU A 94 11.73 9.97 21.42
CA GLU A 94 12.22 10.14 22.79
C GLU A 94 11.67 9.06 23.73
N HIS A 95 10.36 8.79 23.63
CA HIS A 95 9.67 7.92 24.58
C HIS A 95 9.38 6.52 24.04
N SER A 96 9.58 6.27 22.74
CA SER A 96 9.09 5.06 22.06
C SER A 96 7.59 4.80 22.31
N GLU A 97 6.84 5.86 22.64
CA GLU A 97 5.42 5.80 22.93
C GLU A 97 4.63 5.64 21.65
N HIS A 98 3.56 4.85 21.69
CA HIS A 98 2.67 4.66 20.55
C HIS A 98 1.84 5.93 20.30
N ILE A 99 2.24 6.71 19.29
CA ILE A 99 1.55 7.96 18.92
C ILE A 99 0.35 7.64 18.04
N HIS A 100 0.56 6.87 16.98
CA HIS A 100 -0.50 6.59 16.02
C HIS A 100 -0.29 5.23 15.34
N SER A 101 -1.39 4.58 14.96
CA SER A 101 -1.29 3.38 14.14
C SER A 101 -2.37 3.33 13.08
N ALA A 102 -1.98 2.93 11.89
CA ALA A 102 -2.86 2.81 10.75
C ALA A 102 -2.60 1.53 9.96
N MET A 103 -3.61 1.13 9.18
CA MET A 103 -3.52 -0.03 8.30
C MET A 103 -2.81 0.29 6.97
N THR A 104 -2.68 1.57 6.62
CA THR A 104 -2.08 2.01 5.35
C THR A 104 -1.10 3.15 5.59
N LEU A 105 -0.05 3.20 4.75
CA LEU A 105 0.93 4.29 4.76
C LEU A 105 0.30 5.65 4.44
N ASP A 106 -0.79 5.67 3.67
CA ASP A 106 -1.55 6.88 3.33
C ASP A 106 -2.10 7.60 4.57
N GLN A 107 -2.60 6.84 5.56
CA GLN A 107 -3.08 7.41 6.83
C GLN A 107 -1.93 7.94 7.70
N ILE A 108 -0.79 7.24 7.72
CA ILE A 108 0.44 7.72 8.38
C ILE A 108 0.92 9.01 7.72
N GLU A 109 0.89 9.06 6.40
CA GLU A 109 1.25 10.25 5.62
C GLU A 109 0.33 11.42 5.90
N GLN A 110 -0.98 11.18 5.94
CA GLN A 110 -1.96 12.22 6.26
C GLN A 110 -1.70 12.79 7.66
N TRP A 111 -1.44 11.93 8.65
CA TRP A 111 -1.11 12.36 10.01
C TRP A 111 0.19 13.18 10.07
N LEU A 112 1.23 12.81 9.30
CA LEU A 112 2.49 13.56 9.21
C LEU A 112 2.39 14.86 8.38
N ASN A 113 1.27 15.11 7.70
CA ASN A 113 1.01 16.35 6.95
C ASN A 113 0.06 17.31 7.70
N GLU A 114 -0.58 16.86 8.78
CA GLU A 114 -1.39 17.70 9.67
C GLU A 114 -0.51 18.52 10.62
#